data_AF-A0A0F9I5R4-F1
#
_entry.id   AF-A0A0F9I5R4-F1
#
_cell.length_a   1.000
_cell.length_b   1.000
_cell.length_c   1.000
_cell.angle_alpha   90.00
_cell.angle_beta   90.00
_cell.angle_gamma   90.00
#
_symmetry.space_group_name_H-M   'P 1'
#
loop_
_entity.id
_entity.type
_entity.pdbx_description
1 polymer ?
#
loop_
_entity_poly.entity_id
_entity_poly.type
_entity_poly.pdbx_seq_one_letter_code
_entity_poly.pdbx_strand_id
1 'polypeptide(L)'
;MIYLVDTKSLEATVSNYKDGIGKAPARYKAGVEKNTTQNENAIAAQGLYEARIAESIANKARVRGLQKSSTAAWKEAARTKGAARIGPGMTAALPKFQSGISEVLSTINGVQIAERSADPMANIDGRVKPIAQALYDMKRK
;
A
#
# COMPACT_ATOMS: atom_id res chain seq x y z
N MET A 1 -38.13 -27.81 0.68
CA MET A 1 -37.27 -28.45 -0.35
C MET A 1 -36.00 -27.62 -0.45
N ILE A 2 -34.82 -28.19 -0.20
CA ILE A 2 -33.53 -27.49 -0.34
C ILE A 2 -32.95 -27.90 -1.68
N TYR A 3 -32.76 -26.95 -2.60
CA TYR A 3 -32.11 -27.19 -3.88
C TYR A 3 -30.60 -26.99 -3.73
N LEU A 4 -29.81 -27.93 -4.25
CA LEU A 4 -28.36 -27.76 -4.39
C LEU A 4 -28.07 -26.96 -5.66
N VAL A 5 -27.04 -26.11 -5.62
CA VAL A 5 -26.57 -25.34 -6.78
C VAL A 5 -25.48 -26.15 -7.48
N ASP A 6 -25.70 -26.49 -8.76
CA ASP A 6 -24.68 -27.09 -9.62
C ASP A 6 -23.72 -26.02 -10.13
N THR A 7 -22.41 -26.26 -9.99
CA THR A 7 -21.36 -25.37 -10.48
C THR A 7 -20.40 -26.11 -11.41
N LYS A 8 -19.58 -25.36 -12.16
CA LYS A 8 -18.56 -25.96 -13.05
C LYS A 8 -17.59 -26.82 -12.26
N SER A 9 -17.05 -27.87 -12.90
CA SER A 9 -15.99 -28.68 -12.29
C SER A 9 -14.72 -27.85 -12.02
N LEU A 10 -13.89 -28.33 -11.10
CA LEU A 10 -12.56 -27.76 -10.84
C LEU A 10 -11.73 -27.72 -12.13
N GLU A 11 -11.77 -28.80 -12.91
CA GLU A 11 -11.03 -28.91 -14.17
C GLU A 11 -11.46 -27.84 -15.18
N ALA A 12 -12.77 -27.70 -15.41
CA ALA A 12 -13.32 -26.68 -16.28
C ALA A 12 -12.94 -25.26 -15.79
N THR A 13 -12.91 -25.05 -14.48
CA THR A 13 -12.53 -23.76 -13.89
C THR A 13 -11.04 -23.45 -14.10
N VAL A 14 -10.16 -24.43 -13.88
CA VAL A 14 -8.71 -24.28 -14.07
C VAL A 14 -8.35 -24.09 -15.54
N SER A 15 -9.00 -24.82 -16.46
CA SER A 15 -8.84 -24.64 -17.90
C SER A 15 -9.21 -23.21 -18.31
N ASN A 16 -10.39 -22.73 -17.91
CA ASN A 16 -10.81 -21.35 -18.19
C ASN A 16 -9.84 -20.31 -17.61
N TYR A 17 -9.30 -20.55 -16.41
CA TYR A 17 -8.31 -19.65 -15.81
C TYR A 17 -7.03 -19.58 -16.65
N LYS A 18 -6.48 -20.73 -17.07
CA LYS A 18 -5.29 -20.81 -17.92
C LYS A 18 -5.47 -20.05 -19.23
N ASP A 19 -6.59 -20.28 -19.90
CA ASP A 19 -6.94 -19.60 -21.16
C ASP A 19 -7.08 -18.09 -21.01
N GLY A 20 -7.47 -17.64 -19.80
CA GLY A 20 -7.60 -16.24 -19.44
C GLY A 20 -6.28 -15.51 -19.22
N ILE A 21 -5.19 -16.20 -18.86
CA ILE A 21 -3.93 -15.57 -18.42
C ILE A 21 -3.40 -14.58 -19.47
N GLY A 22 -3.33 -14.98 -20.74
CA GLY A 22 -2.82 -14.11 -21.82
C GLY A 22 -3.76 -12.96 -22.19
N LYS A 23 -5.07 -13.09 -21.90
CA LYS A 23 -6.11 -12.12 -22.28
C LYS A 23 -6.36 -11.08 -21.18
N ALA A 24 -6.11 -11.44 -19.93
CA ALA A 24 -6.44 -10.63 -18.76
C ALA A 24 -5.76 -9.25 -18.75
N PRO A 25 -4.46 -9.08 -19.07
CA PRO A 25 -3.80 -7.77 -18.99
C PRO A 25 -4.44 -6.73 -19.92
N ALA A 26 -4.73 -7.10 -21.17
CA ALA A 26 -5.35 -6.19 -22.14
C ALA A 26 -6.78 -5.82 -21.73
N ARG A 27 -7.58 -6.79 -21.27
CA ARG A 27 -8.95 -6.55 -20.78
C ARG A 27 -8.97 -5.66 -19.55
N TYR A 28 -8.06 -5.89 -18.61
CA TYR A 28 -7.91 -5.06 -17.42
C TYR A 28 -7.58 -3.62 -17.81
N LYS A 29 -6.57 -3.41 -18.68
CA LYS A 29 -6.17 -2.08 -19.16
C LYS A 29 -7.34 -1.34 -19.81
N ALA A 30 -8.06 -1.98 -20.73
CA ALA A 30 -9.22 -1.37 -21.40
C ALA A 30 -10.33 -0.97 -20.42
N GLY A 31 -10.57 -1.79 -19.38
CA GLY A 31 -11.53 -1.47 -18.33
C GLY A 31 -11.13 -0.26 -17.48
N VAL A 32 -9.84 -0.15 -17.13
CA VAL A 32 -9.28 1.01 -16.42
C VAL A 32 -9.38 2.27 -17.27
N GLU A 33 -9.01 2.21 -18.55
CA GLU A 33 -9.03 3.36 -19.47
C GLU A 33 -10.45 3.89 -19.72
N LYS A 34 -11.48 3.04 -19.63
CA LYS A 34 -12.89 3.46 -19.75
C LYS A 34 -13.42 4.17 -18.49
N ASN A 35 -12.79 3.99 -17.34
CA ASN A 35 -13.28 4.54 -16.08
C ASN A 35 -12.87 6.02 -15.94
N THR A 36 -13.85 6.90 -15.74
CA THR A 36 -13.65 8.35 -15.62
C THR A 36 -13.98 8.94 -14.25
N THR A 37 -14.51 8.15 -13.31
CA THR A 37 -15.08 8.65 -12.04
C THR A 37 -14.59 7.89 -10.80
N GLN A 38 -13.46 7.18 -10.93
CA GLN A 38 -12.99 6.28 -9.89
C GLN A 38 -12.73 6.98 -8.55
N ASN A 39 -12.08 8.16 -8.58
CA ASN A 39 -11.72 8.88 -7.36
C ASN A 39 -12.95 9.48 -6.68
N GLU A 40 -13.85 10.10 -7.45
CA GLU A 40 -15.09 10.70 -6.98
C GLU A 40 -15.97 9.64 -6.30
N ASN A 41 -16.13 8.48 -6.93
CA ASN A 41 -16.89 7.38 -6.37
C ASN A 41 -16.22 6.79 -5.11
N ALA A 42 -14.88 6.70 -5.08
CA ALA A 42 -14.16 6.22 -3.91
C ALA A 42 -14.32 7.17 -2.71
N ILE A 43 -14.26 8.49 -2.94
CA ILE A 43 -14.49 9.51 -1.91
C ILE A 43 -15.93 9.44 -1.40
N ALA A 44 -16.92 9.35 -2.30
CA ALA A 44 -18.32 9.22 -1.92
C ALA A 44 -18.60 7.93 -1.11
N ALA A 45 -17.79 6.89 -1.30
CA ALA A 45 -17.90 5.61 -0.60
C ALA A 45 -17.19 5.58 0.78
N GLN A 46 -16.70 6.71 1.30
CA GLN A 46 -15.97 6.78 2.57
C GLN A 46 -16.70 6.09 3.74
N GLY A 47 -18.01 6.35 3.90
CA GLY A 47 -18.80 5.74 4.99
C GLY A 47 -18.90 4.21 4.87
N LEU A 48 -18.95 3.68 3.64
CA LEU A 48 -18.93 2.23 3.41
C LEU A 48 -17.56 1.65 3.75
N TYR A 49 -16.48 2.34 3.38
CA TYR A 49 -15.12 1.93 3.74
C TYR A 49 -14.97 1.79 5.26
N GLU A 50 -15.38 2.81 6.02
CA GLU A 50 -15.32 2.81 7.48
C GLU A 50 -16.10 1.66 8.10
N ALA A 51 -17.35 1.45 7.67
CA ALA A 51 -18.19 0.36 8.15
C ALA A 51 -17.54 -1.02 7.93
N ARG A 52 -16.93 -1.24 6.76
CA ARG A 52 -16.27 -2.52 6.43
C ARG A 52 -14.96 -2.72 7.16
N ILE A 53 -14.22 -1.66 7.47
CA ILE A 53 -13.04 -1.74 8.34
C ILE A 53 -13.45 -2.13 9.76
N ALA A 54 -14.50 -1.54 10.31
CA ALA A 54 -15.03 -1.90 11.63
C ALA A 54 -15.45 -3.37 11.69
N GLU A 55 -16.17 -3.85 10.68
CA GLU A 55 -16.56 -5.25 10.54
C GLU A 55 -15.32 -6.18 10.47
N SER A 56 -14.31 -5.82 9.67
CA SER A 56 -13.06 -6.59 9.54
C SER A 56 -12.30 -6.72 10.87
N ILE A 57 -12.26 -5.65 11.65
CA ILE A 57 -11.67 -5.61 12.99
C ILE A 57 -12.45 -6.51 13.94
N ALA A 58 -13.77 -6.34 14.03
CA ALA A 58 -14.65 -7.14 14.89
C ALA A 58 -14.50 -8.64 14.59
N ASN A 59 -14.39 -8.97 13.30
CA ASN A 59 -14.21 -10.34 12.83
C ASN A 59 -12.77 -10.85 12.94
N LYS A 60 -11.80 -10.06 13.42
CA LYS A 60 -10.37 -10.44 13.47
C LYS A 60 -9.85 -10.95 12.11
N ALA A 61 -10.32 -10.36 11.01
CA ALA A 61 -10.06 -10.88 9.67
C ALA A 61 -8.56 -10.99 9.36
N ARG A 62 -7.75 -10.04 9.86
CA ARG A 62 -6.29 -10.06 9.76
C ARG A 62 -5.67 -11.32 10.38
N VAL A 63 -6.04 -11.64 11.62
CA VAL A 63 -5.50 -12.82 12.33
C VAL A 63 -5.87 -14.10 11.58
N ARG A 64 -7.14 -14.24 11.18
CA ARG A 64 -7.59 -15.40 10.40
C ARG A 64 -6.86 -15.53 9.06
N GLY A 65 -6.61 -14.41 8.38
CA GLY A 65 -5.84 -14.40 7.13
C GLY A 65 -4.39 -14.85 7.34
N LEU A 66 -3.73 -14.34 8.39
CA LEU A 66 -2.36 -14.74 8.73
C LEU A 66 -2.27 -16.21 9.14
N GLN A 67 -3.28 -16.75 9.82
CA GLN A 67 -3.36 -18.18 10.16
C GLN A 67 -3.51 -19.09 8.94
N LYS A 68 -4.04 -18.59 7.82
CA LYS A 68 -4.10 -19.30 6.53
C LYS A 68 -2.82 -19.17 5.71
N SER A 69 -1.88 -18.35 6.16
CA SER A 69 -0.58 -18.16 5.54
C SER A 69 0.53 -18.68 6.46
N SER A 70 1.77 -18.60 6.01
CA SER A 70 2.94 -18.91 6.84
C SER A 70 4.09 -17.98 6.50
N THR A 71 5.01 -17.81 7.45
CA THR A 71 6.27 -17.08 7.22
C THR A 71 7.04 -17.66 6.03
N ALA A 72 7.04 -18.99 5.86
CA ALA A 72 7.71 -19.65 4.74
C ALA A 72 7.05 -19.30 3.39
N ALA A 73 5.72 -19.40 3.30
CA ALA A 73 4.98 -19.06 2.09
C ALA A 73 5.14 -17.58 1.72
N TRP A 74 5.12 -16.69 2.72
CA TRP A 74 5.38 -15.27 2.51
C TRP A 74 6.81 -15.01 2.01
N LYS A 75 7.83 -15.60 2.64
CA LYS A 75 9.24 -15.45 2.21
C LYS A 75 9.42 -15.91 0.76
N GLU A 76 8.83 -17.04 0.39
CA GLU A 76 8.95 -17.56 -0.97
C GLU A 76 8.30 -16.63 -2.00
N ALA A 77 7.07 -16.17 -1.74
CA ALA A 77 6.39 -15.23 -2.63
C ALA A 77 7.12 -13.88 -2.74
N ALA A 78 7.66 -13.36 -1.62
CA ALA A 78 8.42 -12.12 -1.60
C ALA A 78 9.73 -12.25 -2.38
N ARG A 79 10.50 -13.32 -2.17
CA ARG A 79 11.77 -13.57 -2.85
C ARG A 79 11.61 -13.81 -4.35
N THR A 80 10.56 -14.49 -4.77
CA THR A 80 10.36 -14.83 -6.19
C THR A 80 9.60 -13.73 -6.94
N LYS A 81 8.34 -13.50 -6.57
CA LYS A 81 7.45 -12.55 -7.27
C LYS A 81 7.78 -11.11 -6.88
N GLY A 82 7.99 -10.85 -5.58
CA GLY A 82 8.27 -9.51 -5.07
C GLY A 82 9.57 -8.93 -5.63
N ALA A 83 10.68 -9.68 -5.52
CA ALA A 83 11.98 -9.25 -6.00
C ALA A 83 11.99 -8.95 -7.51
N ALA A 84 11.29 -9.74 -8.32
CA ALA A 84 11.18 -9.48 -9.76
C ALA A 84 10.36 -8.21 -10.10
N ARG A 85 9.42 -7.81 -9.24
CA ARG A 85 8.50 -6.69 -9.49
C ARG A 85 8.99 -5.35 -8.95
N ILE A 86 9.78 -5.36 -7.87
CA ILE A 86 10.13 -4.12 -7.16
C ILE A 86 10.96 -3.16 -8.01
N GLY A 87 11.94 -3.65 -8.77
CA GLY A 87 12.81 -2.82 -9.61
C GLY A 87 12.04 -1.98 -10.64
N PRO A 88 11.27 -2.59 -11.55
CA PRO A 88 10.46 -1.86 -12.53
C PRO A 88 9.47 -0.87 -11.89
N GLY A 89 8.86 -1.26 -10.76
CA GLY A 89 7.95 -0.38 -10.01
C GLY A 89 8.67 0.85 -9.44
N MET A 90 9.86 0.67 -8.89
CA MET A 90 10.69 1.78 -8.38
C MET A 90 11.15 2.70 -9.51
N THR A 91 11.59 2.15 -10.64
CA THR A 91 11.98 2.95 -11.81
C THR A 91 10.83 3.82 -12.31
N ALA A 92 9.63 3.23 -12.45
CA ALA A 92 8.45 3.99 -12.89
C ALA A 92 8.01 5.04 -11.85
N ALA A 93 8.23 4.78 -10.55
CA ALA A 93 7.89 5.69 -9.47
C ALA A 93 8.96 6.75 -9.15
N LEU A 94 10.12 6.72 -9.83
CA LEU A 94 11.24 7.62 -9.52
C LEU A 94 10.85 9.11 -9.51
N PRO A 95 10.07 9.64 -10.48
CA PRO A 95 9.64 11.04 -10.43
C PRO A 95 8.76 11.36 -9.22
N LYS A 96 7.87 10.44 -8.84
CA LYS A 96 7.04 10.59 -7.63
C LYS A 96 7.89 10.56 -6.36
N PHE A 97 8.89 9.69 -6.30
CA PHE A 97 9.84 9.67 -5.20
C PHE A 97 10.62 10.98 -5.11
N GLN A 98 11.15 11.48 -6.22
CA GLN A 98 11.87 12.76 -6.28
C GLN A 98 11.01 13.93 -5.78
N SER A 99 9.75 14.01 -6.20
CA SER A 99 8.82 15.03 -5.72
C SER A 99 8.56 14.90 -4.22
N GLY A 100 8.23 13.69 -3.75
CA GLY A 100 7.91 13.46 -2.33
C GLY A 100 9.11 13.64 -1.40
N ILE A 101 10.31 13.19 -1.79
CA ILE A 101 11.52 13.37 -0.98
C ILE A 101 11.97 14.82 -0.98
N SER A 102 11.75 15.58 -2.06
CA SER A 102 12.08 17.00 -2.10
C SER A 102 11.31 17.78 -1.03
N GLU A 103 10.02 17.49 -0.82
CA GLU A 103 9.22 18.12 0.24
C GLU A 103 9.78 17.83 1.64
N VAL A 104 10.19 16.59 1.90
CA VAL A 104 10.82 16.18 3.16
C VAL A 104 12.13 16.93 3.37
N LEU A 105 13.00 16.96 2.36
CA LEU A 105 14.30 17.63 2.43
C LEU A 105 14.15 19.14 2.60
N SER A 106 13.24 19.77 1.85
CA SER A 106 12.92 21.20 1.99
C SER A 106 12.41 21.52 3.39
N THR A 107 11.56 20.68 3.98
CA THR A 107 11.09 20.84 5.36
C THR A 107 12.26 20.81 6.34
N ILE A 108 13.15 19.82 6.24
CA ILE A 108 14.33 19.70 7.12
C ILE A 108 15.28 20.89 6.94
N ASN A 109 15.55 21.30 5.70
CA ASN A 109 16.45 22.41 5.39
C ASN A 109 15.94 23.76 5.91
N GLY A 110 14.62 23.90 6.10
CA GLY A 110 14.01 25.09 6.69
C GLY A 110 14.10 25.15 8.22
N VAL A 111 14.55 24.08 8.89
CA VAL A 111 14.63 24.04 10.36
C VAL A 111 15.87 24.77 10.83
N GLN A 112 15.69 25.77 11.69
CA GLN A 112 16.78 26.36 12.45
C GLN A 112 17.13 25.46 13.64
N ILE A 113 18.42 25.17 13.81
CA ILE A 113 18.94 24.34 14.90
C ILE A 113 19.98 25.13 15.69
N ALA A 114 20.07 24.87 16.99
CA ALA A 114 21.04 25.52 17.87
C ALA A 114 22.49 25.14 17.54
N GLU A 115 23.45 25.98 17.94
CA GLU A 115 24.88 25.66 17.86
C GLU A 115 25.21 24.34 18.56
N ARG A 116 26.22 23.63 18.06
CA ARG A 116 26.62 22.36 18.64
C ARG A 116 27.32 22.60 19.97
N SER A 117 26.98 21.83 20.99
CA SER A 117 27.62 21.87 22.31
C SER A 117 28.33 20.54 22.64
N ALA A 118 29.11 20.54 23.73
CA ALA A 118 29.70 19.32 24.27
C ALA A 118 28.68 18.44 25.02
N ASP A 119 27.56 19.01 25.47
CA ASP A 119 26.50 18.28 26.15
C ASP A 119 25.64 17.52 25.11
N PRO A 120 25.63 16.18 25.13
CA PRO A 120 24.80 15.39 24.23
C PRO A 120 23.30 15.70 24.36
N MET A 121 22.82 16.00 25.57
CA MET A 121 21.39 16.24 25.81
C MET A 121 20.96 17.58 25.21
N ALA A 122 21.75 18.64 25.41
CA ALA A 122 21.54 19.92 24.75
C ALA A 122 21.52 19.82 23.21
N ASN A 123 22.35 18.94 22.62
CA ASN A 123 22.33 18.71 21.17
C ASN A 123 21.04 18.02 20.68
N ILE A 124 20.52 17.05 21.45
CA ILE A 124 19.24 16.41 21.13
C ILE A 124 18.13 17.46 21.16
N ASP A 125 18.07 18.24 22.23
CA ASP A 125 17.03 19.24 22.45
C ASP A 125 17.09 20.37 21.42
N GLY A 126 18.27 20.92 21.15
CA GLY A 126 18.45 22.07 20.29
C GLY A 126 18.57 21.75 18.79
N ARG A 127 18.79 20.47 18.40
CA ARG A 127 19.06 20.11 16.99
C ARG A 127 18.18 18.98 16.47
N VAL A 128 18.00 17.89 17.23
CA VAL A 128 17.25 16.72 16.74
C VAL A 128 15.75 16.89 16.91
N LYS A 129 15.29 17.31 18.09
CA LYS A 129 13.86 17.50 18.37
C LYS A 129 13.18 18.49 17.42
N PRO A 130 13.78 19.64 17.06
CA PRO A 130 13.18 20.57 16.08
C PRO A 130 12.94 19.93 14.71
N ILE A 131 13.89 19.11 14.22
CA ILE A 131 13.74 18.41 12.94
C ILE A 131 12.60 17.38 13.00
N ALA A 132 12.54 16.60 14.08
CA ALA A 132 11.49 15.62 14.29
C ALA A 132 10.10 16.29 14.36
N GLN A 133 10.00 17.41 15.07
CA GLN A 133 8.77 18.19 15.18
C GLN A 133 8.33 18.72 13.81
N ALA A 134 9.24 19.32 13.04
CA ALA A 134 8.92 19.85 11.71
C ALA A 134 8.40 18.75 10.76
N LEU A 135 9.00 17.57 10.78
CA LEU A 135 8.54 16.43 9.98
C LEU A 135 7.19 15.87 10.47
N TYR A 136 6.95 15.86 11.78
CA TYR A 136 5.67 15.48 12.35
C TYR A 136 4.55 16.42 11.89
N ASP A 137 4.80 17.74 11.96
CA ASP A 137 3.83 18.75 11.55
C ASP A 137 3.56 18.71 10.04
N MET A 138 4.61 18.49 9.22
CA MET A 138 4.47 18.30 7.77
C MET A 138 3.51 17.17 7.42
N LYS A 139 3.50 16.06 8.16
CA LYS A 139 2.65 14.90 7.85
C LYS A 139 1.20 15.01 8.31
N ARG A 140 0.86 16.03 9.10
CA ARG A 140 -0.47 16.21 9.69
C ARG A 140 -1.31 17.29 9.03
N LYS A 141 -0.73 18.01 8.09
CA LYS A 141 -1.45 18.90 7.17
C LYS A 141 -2.23 18.06 6.16
#